data_AF-A0A563VLX5-F1
#
_entry.id   AF-A0A563VLX5-F1
#
_cell.length_a   1.000
_cell.length_b   1.000
_cell.length_c   1.000
_cell.angle_alpha   90.00
_cell.angle_beta   90.00
_cell.angle_gamma   90.00
#
_symmetry.space_group_name_H-M   'P 1'
#
loop_
_entity.id
_entity.type
_entity.pdbx_description
1 polymer ?
#
loop_
_entity_poly.entity_id
_entity_poly.type
_entity_poly.pdbx_seq_one_letter_code
_entity_poly.pdbx_strand_id
1 'polypeptide(L)'
;MTALDIVRPQQVFSSLPNVEIHRIWKTLDAIATDDGMRLLPDATFGNCPPFNVGSPEKAGLDFVNKAISHAIQTLFQIKEDSLS
;
A
#
# COMPACT_ATOMS: atom_id res chain seq x y z
N MET A 1 14.87 -4.64 6.50
CA MET A 1 13.48 -4.45 6.05
C MET A 1 13.30 -5.42 4.91
N THR A 2 12.25 -6.23 5.00
CA THR A 2 11.94 -7.18 3.94
C THR A 2 11.25 -6.46 2.79
N ALA A 3 11.41 -6.96 1.57
CA ALA A 3 10.60 -6.54 0.43
C ALA A 3 9.09 -6.59 0.72
N LEU A 4 8.67 -7.62 1.44
CA LEU A 4 7.27 -7.91 1.73
C LEU A 4 6.63 -6.92 2.70
N ASP A 5 7.40 -6.29 3.59
CA ASP A 5 6.90 -5.25 4.50
C ASP A 5 6.32 -4.05 3.73
N ILE A 6 6.83 -3.78 2.53
CA ILE A 6 6.39 -2.65 1.67
C ILE A 6 5.48 -3.13 0.55
N VAL A 7 5.87 -4.18 -0.16
CA VAL A 7 5.15 -4.61 -1.38
C VAL A 7 3.77 -5.16 -1.03
N ARG A 8 3.61 -5.87 0.09
CA ARG A 8 2.31 -6.47 0.43
C ARG A 8 1.25 -5.41 0.76
N PRO A 9 1.48 -4.43 1.66
CA PRO A 9 0.51 -3.36 1.88
C PRO A 9 0.26 -2.53 0.63
N GLN A 10 1.30 -2.23 -0.16
CA GLN A 10 1.15 -1.51 -1.42
C GLN A 10 0.20 -2.22 -2.38
N GLN A 11 0.31 -3.55 -2.51
CA GLN A 11 -0.57 -4.35 -3.37
C GLN A 11 -2.02 -4.36 -2.88
N VAL A 12 -2.24 -4.36 -1.57
CA VAL A 12 -3.59 -4.27 -1.00
C VAL A 12 -4.17 -2.87 -1.25
N PHE A 13 -3.42 -1.82 -0.96
CA PHE A 13 -3.92 -0.45 -1.08
C PHE A 13 -4.08 0.01 -2.53
N SER A 14 -3.28 -0.49 -3.47
CA SER A 14 -3.37 -0.10 -4.89
C SER A 14 -4.68 -0.51 -5.55
N SER A 15 -5.40 -1.47 -4.95
CA SER A 15 -6.73 -1.89 -5.40
C SER A 15 -7.83 -0.89 -5.04
N LEU A 16 -7.60 0.01 -4.08
CA LEU A 16 -8.64 0.93 -3.61
C LEU A 16 -8.89 2.05 -4.62
N PRO A 17 -10.17 2.40 -4.90
CA PRO A 17 -10.46 3.48 -5.81
C PRO A 17 -10.19 4.83 -5.13
N ASN A 18 -9.61 5.75 -5.91
CA ASN A 18 -9.29 7.13 -5.52
C ASN A 18 -8.26 7.23 -4.38
N VAL A 19 -7.21 6.40 -4.42
CA VAL A 19 -6.08 6.51 -3.48
C VAL A 19 -4.78 6.80 -4.24
N GLU A 20 -3.91 7.59 -3.63
CA GLU A 20 -2.54 7.81 -4.07
C GLU A 20 -1.60 7.23 -3.02
N ILE A 21 -0.62 6.43 -3.46
CA ILE A 21 0.31 5.74 -2.56
C ILE A 21 1.68 6.37 -2.72
N HIS A 22 2.22 6.89 -1.62
CA HIS A 22 3.57 7.45 -1.56
C HIS A 22 4.50 6.56 -0.75
N ARG A 23 5.69 6.26 -1.31
CA ARG A 23 6.81 5.61 -0.61
C ARG A 23 7.76 6.68 -0.11
N ILE A 24 7.69 6.94 1.19
CA ILE A 24 8.41 8.04 1.83
C ILE A 24 9.71 7.52 2.47
N TRP A 25 10.83 8.18 2.18
CA TRP A 25 12.12 7.86 2.76
C TRP A 25 12.96 9.11 3.07
N LYS A 26 14.21 8.94 3.51
CA LYS A 26 15.14 10.06 3.78
C LYS A 26 15.66 10.70 2.48
N THR A 27 15.89 9.89 1.45
CA THR A 27 16.39 10.31 0.13
C THR A 27 15.59 9.59 -0.97
N LEU A 28 15.76 10.00 -2.23
CA LEU A 28 15.12 9.37 -3.40
C LEU A 28 15.99 8.28 -4.04
N ASP A 29 17.11 7.93 -3.42
CA ASP A 29 17.98 6.86 -3.92
C ASP A 29 17.32 5.49 -3.74
N ALA A 30 17.65 4.55 -4.62
CA ALA A 30 17.14 3.19 -4.52
C ALA A 30 17.61 2.51 -3.22
N ILE A 31 16.66 1.95 -2.48
CA ILE A 31 16.90 1.30 -1.19
C ILE A 31 17.00 -0.21 -1.41
N ALA A 32 18.06 -0.83 -0.88
CA ALA A 32 18.17 -2.29 -0.85
C ALA A 32 17.34 -2.88 0.28
N THR A 33 16.54 -3.89 -0.02
CA THR A 33 15.94 -4.80 0.96
C THR A 33 16.92 -5.93 1.30
N ASP A 34 16.60 -6.73 2.31
CA ASP A 34 17.44 -7.86 2.76
C ASP A 34 17.60 -9.00 1.73
N ASP A 35 16.68 -9.11 0.78
CA ASP A 35 16.73 -10.05 -0.36
C ASP A 35 17.32 -9.44 -1.64
N GLY A 36 17.83 -8.20 -1.58
CA GLY A 36 18.47 -7.52 -2.71
C GLY A 36 17.52 -6.83 -3.67
N MET A 37 16.19 -6.91 -3.48
CA MET A 37 15.23 -6.10 -4.23
C MET A 37 15.48 -4.61 -3.96
N ARG A 38 15.26 -3.77 -4.99
CA ARG A 38 15.49 -2.33 -4.91
C ARG A 38 14.16 -1.58 -4.97
N LEU A 39 13.87 -0.84 -3.92
CA LEU A 39 12.68 0.01 -3.81
C LEU A 39 13.06 1.46 -4.08
N LEU A 40 12.30 2.14 -4.95
CA LEU A 40 12.49 3.55 -5.25
C LEU A 40 11.46 4.40 -4.50
N PRO A 41 11.87 5.27 -3.58
CA PRO A 41 10.98 6.25 -2.95
C PRO A 41 10.46 7.26 -3.98
N ASP A 42 9.28 7.81 -3.73
CA ASP A 42 8.71 8.91 -4.53
C ASP A 42 8.59 10.22 -3.74
N ALA A 43 8.81 10.16 -2.43
CA ALA A 43 8.83 11.33 -1.57
C ALA A 43 9.86 11.18 -0.45
N THR A 44 10.27 12.33 0.05
CA THR A 44 11.05 12.54 1.27
C THR A 44 10.17 13.08 2.38
N PHE A 45 10.63 13.02 3.62
CA PHE A 45 9.90 13.62 4.75
C PHE A 45 9.65 15.13 4.60
N GLY A 46 10.42 15.84 3.78
CA GLY A 46 10.25 17.29 3.56
C GLY A 46 9.30 17.66 2.42
N ASN A 47 8.97 16.72 1.51
CA ASN A 47 8.14 16.98 0.33
C ASN A 47 6.95 16.01 0.20
N CYS A 48 6.68 15.18 1.21
CA CYS A 48 5.51 14.32 1.23
C CYS A 48 4.21 15.11 1.48
N PRO A 49 3.07 14.68 0.92
CA PRO A 49 1.78 15.29 1.22
C PRO A 49 1.42 15.13 2.71
N PRO A 50 0.47 15.95 3.24
CA PRO A 50 0.03 15.84 4.63
C PRO A 50 -0.48 14.42 4.94
N PHE A 51 0.09 13.80 5.97
CA PHE A 51 -0.31 12.47 6.43
C PHE A 51 -1.69 12.51 7.07
N ASN A 52 -2.75 12.41 6.27
CA ASN A 52 -4.11 12.25 6.80
C ASN A 52 -4.56 10.78 6.95
N VAL A 53 -3.74 9.78 6.56
CA VAL A 53 -4.14 8.35 6.63
C VAL A 53 -2.99 7.34 6.83
N GLY A 54 -1.76 7.78 7.16
CA GLY A 54 -0.56 6.94 7.03
C GLY A 54 -0.28 5.89 8.13
N SER A 55 -0.99 5.92 9.25
CA SER A 55 -0.89 4.86 10.27
C SER A 55 -2.18 4.05 10.30
N PRO A 56 -2.12 2.71 10.46
CA PRO A 56 -3.31 1.88 10.67
C PRO A 56 -4.20 2.41 11.80
N GLU A 57 -3.62 2.98 12.86
CA GLU A 57 -4.39 3.56 13.98
C GLU A 57 -5.17 4.85 13.64
N LYS A 58 -4.81 5.55 12.55
CA LYS A 58 -5.36 6.87 12.18
C LYS A 58 -6.14 6.87 10.87
N ALA A 59 -6.23 5.74 10.17
CA ALA A 59 -6.92 5.64 8.87
C ALA A 59 -8.43 5.94 8.95
N GLY A 60 -9.03 5.84 10.14
CA GLY A 60 -10.47 6.05 10.35
C GLY A 60 -11.30 4.85 9.88
N LEU A 61 -12.47 4.65 10.52
CA LEU A 61 -13.30 3.47 10.30
C LEU A 61 -13.83 3.37 8.86
N ASP A 62 -14.10 4.50 8.22
CA ASP A 62 -14.64 4.55 6.86
C ASP A 62 -13.66 4.01 5.82
N PHE A 63 -12.38 4.35 5.94
CA PHE A 63 -11.33 3.83 5.06
C PHE A 63 -11.14 2.33 5.27
N VAL A 64 -11.11 1.89 6.54
CA VAL A 64 -10.97 0.47 6.90
C VAL A 64 -12.14 -0.35 6.34
N ASN A 65 -13.37 0.12 6.51
CA ASN A 65 -14.56 -0.56 6.00
C ASN A 65 -14.54 -0.66 4.46
N LYS A 66 -14.17 0.43 3.77
CA LYS A 66 -14.03 0.44 2.31
C LYS A 66 -12.97 -0.55 1.84
N ALA A 67 -11.82 -0.61 2.52
CA ALA A 67 -10.74 -1.54 2.18
C ALA A 67 -11.13 -3.00 2.40
N ILE A 68 -11.79 -3.31 3.51
CA ILE A 68 -12.30 -4.66 3.80
C ILE A 68 -13.34 -5.08 2.76
N SER A 69 -14.33 -4.22 2.46
CA SER A 69 -15.35 -4.54 1.45
C SER A 69 -14.74 -4.79 0.07
N HIS A 70 -13.75 -3.99 -0.33
CA HIS A 70 -13.09 -4.17 -1.62
C HIS A 70 -12.23 -5.44 -1.68
N ALA A 71 -11.48 -5.75 -0.62
CA ALA A 71 -10.70 -6.99 -0.53
C ALA A 71 -11.61 -8.22 -0.60
N ILE A 72 -12.75 -8.19 0.09
CA ILE A 72 -13.75 -9.27 0.06
C ILE A 72 -14.33 -9.43 -1.36
N GLN A 73 -14.75 -8.34 -2.03
CA GLN A 73 -15.25 -8.41 -3.40
C GLN A 73 -14.22 -8.99 -4.38
N THR A 74 -12.97 -8.53 -4.29
CA THR A 74 -11.89 -9.01 -5.15
C THR A 74 -11.62 -10.50 -4.93
N LEU A 75 -11.61 -10.95 -3.67
CA LEU A 75 -11.44 -12.37 -3.34
C LEU A 75 -12.62 -13.23 -3.81
N PHE A 76 -13.86 -12.73 -3.75
CA PHE A 76 -15.02 -13.42 -4.31
C PHE A 76 -14.94 -13.55 -5.83
N GLN A 77 -14.54 -12.49 -6.54
CA GLN A 77 -14.39 -12.53 -7.99
C GLN A 77 -13.31 -13.53 -8.43
N ILE A 78 -12.16 -13.55 -7.76
CA ILE A 78 -11.09 -14.53 -8.02
C ILE A 78 -11.59 -15.96 -7.81
N LYS A 79 -12.44 -16.17 -6.80
CA LYS A 79 -13.01 -17.50 -6.54
C LYS A 79 -14.02 -17.90 -7.62
N GLU A 80 -14.89 -17.00 -8.07
CA GLU A 80 -15.82 -17.29 -9.17
C GLU A 80 -15.10 -17.57 -10.48
N ASP A 81 -14.11 -16.75 -10.85
CA ASP A 81 -13.30 -16.93 -12.07
C ASP A 81 -12.48 -18.24 -12.05
N SER A 82 -12.16 -18.77 -10.86
CA SER A 82 -11.46 -20.05 -10.70
C SER A 82 -12.37 -21.28 -10.79
N LEU A 83 -13.69 -21.08 -10.71
CA LEU A 83 -14.70 -22.14 -10.73
C LEU A 83 -15.43 -22.26 -12.08
N SER A 84 -15.19 -21.33 -13.02
CA SER A 84 -15.63 -21.36 -14.43
C SER A 84 -14.56 -21.91 -15.36
#